data_AF-A0A1F8N9A3-F1
#
_entry.id   AF-A0A1F8N9A3-F1
#
_cell.length_a   1.000
_cell.length_b   1.000
_cell.length_c   1.000
_cell.angle_alpha   90.00
_cell.angle_beta   90.00
_cell.angle_gamma   90.00
#
_symmetry.space_group_name_H-M   'P 1'
#
loop_
_entity.id
_entity.type
_entity.pdbx_description
1 polymer ?
#
loop_
_entity_poly.entity_id
_entity_poly.type
_entity_poly.pdbx_seq_one_letter_code
_entity_poly.pdbx_strand_id
1 'polypeptide(L)'
;MPREKFPADTLPPGRTPLAEALGANGLAFRTWDLTTRDYLLAQRRREILAELKPQFEAEGLMFIYEDRMGDALGVSRAVEEGLHARYLYRARVPGRTRSARRS
;
A
#
# COMPACT_ATOMS: atom_id res chain seq x y z
N MET A 1 4.97 16.35 19.05
CA MET A 1 5.99 16.25 17.98
C MET A 1 5.45 16.94 16.74
N PRO A 2 6.20 17.85 16.09
CA PRO A 2 5.82 18.32 14.76
C PRO A 2 5.75 17.09 13.84
N ARG A 3 4.69 16.94 13.05
CA ARG A 3 4.67 15.94 11.99
C ARG A 3 5.80 16.33 11.03
N GLU A 4 6.82 15.49 10.92
CA GLU A 4 7.76 15.59 9.80
C GLU A 4 6.92 15.70 8.52
N LYS A 5 7.24 16.69 7.68
CA LYS A 5 6.51 16.89 6.43
C LYS A 5 6.74 15.65 5.58
N PHE A 6 5.69 14.87 5.38
CA PHE A 6 5.71 13.74 4.48
C PHE A 6 6.06 14.22 3.06
N PRO A 7 7.05 13.61 2.38
CA PRO A 7 7.50 14.08 1.07
C PRO A 7 6.52 13.63 -0.02
N ALA A 8 5.41 14.37 -0.15
CA ALA A 8 4.32 14.05 -1.09
C ALA A 8 4.79 13.94 -2.57
N ASP A 9 5.93 14.53 -2.91
CA ASP A 9 6.53 14.43 -4.24
C ASP A 9 7.13 13.05 -4.56
N THR A 10 7.24 12.16 -3.55
CA THR A 10 7.57 10.73 -3.69
C THR A 10 6.35 9.85 -3.96
N LEU A 11 5.12 10.38 -3.82
CA LEU A 11 3.89 9.62 -4.07
C LEU A 11 3.66 9.24 -5.53
N PRO A 12 4.00 10.04 -6.55
CA PRO A 12 3.77 9.65 -7.93
C PRO A 12 4.39 8.27 -8.22
N PRO A 13 3.74 7.41 -9.04
CA PRO A 13 4.17 6.01 -9.23
C PRO A 13 5.56 5.86 -9.84
N GLY A 14 6.11 6.90 -10.48
CA GLY A 14 7.49 6.92 -10.99
C GLY A 14 8.54 7.40 -9.99
N ARG A 15 8.13 7.86 -8.80
CA ARG A 15 9.00 8.49 -7.78
C ARG A 15 8.97 7.77 -6.44
N THR A 16 8.33 6.61 -6.39
CA THR A 16 8.38 5.77 -5.18
C THR A 16 9.74 5.08 -5.08
N PRO A 17 10.21 4.71 -3.87
CA PRO A 17 11.47 3.97 -3.71
C PRO A 17 11.54 2.68 -4.54
N LEU A 18 10.42 1.99 -4.74
CA LEU A 18 10.35 0.81 -5.60
C LEU A 18 10.55 1.17 -7.07
N ALA A 19 9.91 2.24 -7.57
CA ALA A 19 10.06 2.69 -8.95
C ALA A 19 11.50 3.13 -9.25
N GLU A 20 12.12 3.85 -8.32
CA GLU A 20 13.53 4.25 -8.40
C GLU A 20 14.45 3.02 -8.45
N ALA A 21 14.22 2.04 -7.59
CA ALA A 21 15.00 0.79 -7.59
C ALA A 21 14.83 0.00 -8.90
N LEU A 22 13.62 -0.09 -9.45
CA LEU A 22 13.38 -0.73 -10.74
C LEU A 22 14.12 -0.01 -11.88
N GLY A 23 14.04 1.32 -11.90
CA GLY A 23 14.74 2.16 -12.88
C GLY A 23 16.26 2.02 -12.80
N ALA A 24 16.83 2.05 -11.60
CA ALA A 24 18.26 1.86 -11.34
C ALA A 24 18.79 0.50 -11.84
N ASN A 25 17.91 -0.52 -11.92
CA ASN A 25 18.24 -1.85 -12.42
C ASN A 25 17.85 -2.05 -13.90
N GLY A 26 17.49 -0.98 -14.62
CA GLY A 26 17.11 -1.07 -16.03
C GLY A 26 15.79 -1.81 -16.29
N LEU A 27 14.95 -1.96 -15.26
CA LEU A 27 13.68 -2.67 -15.36
C LEU A 27 12.55 -1.72 -15.73
N ALA A 28 12.02 -1.85 -16.95
CA ALA A 28 10.81 -1.16 -17.34
C ALA A 28 9.60 -1.72 -16.57
N PHE A 29 8.66 -0.87 -16.16
CA PHE A 29 7.47 -1.28 -15.43
C PHE A 29 6.20 -0.59 -15.90
N ARG A 30 5.05 -1.16 -15.51
CA ARG A 30 3.73 -0.51 -15.58
C ARG A 30 3.10 -0.53 -14.20
N THR A 31 2.22 0.43 -13.93
CA THR A 31 1.51 0.55 -12.65
C THR A 31 0.00 0.57 -12.83
N TRP A 32 -0.70 0.10 -11.80
CA TRP A 32 -2.13 0.35 -11.61
C TRP A 32 -2.32 1.05 -10.28
N ASP A 33 -3.08 2.14 -10.30
CA ASP A 33 -3.47 2.86 -9.08
C ASP A 33 -4.64 2.11 -8.42
N LEU A 34 -4.43 1.73 -7.16
CA LEU A 34 -5.38 1.04 -6.31
C LEU A 34 -5.77 1.89 -5.10
N THR A 35 -5.36 3.15 -5.03
CA THR A 35 -5.55 4.05 -3.88
C THR A 35 -7.03 4.17 -3.50
N THR A 36 -7.92 4.36 -4.48
CA THR A 36 -9.37 4.40 -4.24
C THR A 36 -9.89 3.08 -3.67
N ARG A 37 -9.39 1.93 -4.16
CA ARG A 37 -9.83 0.62 -3.66
C ARG A 37 -9.35 0.37 -2.24
N ASP A 38 -8.13 0.80 -1.92
CA ASP A 38 -7.55 0.70 -0.59
C ASP A 38 -8.32 1.57 0.42
N TYR A 39 -8.70 2.78 0.00
CA TYR A 39 -9.58 3.67 0.77
C TYR A 39 -10.95 3.04 1.06
N LEU A 40 -11.61 2.50 0.02
CA LEU A 40 -12.92 1.85 0.19
C LEU A 40 -12.83 0.62 1.10
N LEU A 41 -11.74 -0.15 1.02
CA LEU A 41 -11.49 -1.27 1.92
C LEU A 41 -11.32 -0.80 3.37
N ALA A 42 -10.59 0.28 3.61
CA ALA A 42 -10.42 0.86 4.95
C ALA A 42 -11.76 1.36 5.52
N GLN A 43 -12.57 2.05 4.72
CA GLN A 43 -13.91 2.49 5.11
C GLN A 43 -14.80 1.29 5.48
N ARG A 44 -14.83 0.25 4.65
CA ARG A 44 -15.63 -0.94 4.92
C ARG A 44 -15.15 -1.71 6.15
N ARG A 45 -13.84 -1.78 6.37
CA ARG A 45 -13.26 -2.40 7.56
C ARG A 45 -13.68 -1.66 8.82
N ARG A 46 -13.67 -0.32 8.81
CA ARG A 46 -14.13 0.51 9.93
C ARG A 46 -15.58 0.20 10.32
N GLU A 47 -16.47 0.13 9.33
CA GLU A 47 -17.88 -0.21 9.55
C GLU A 47 -18.04 -1.58 10.21
N ILE A 48 -17.42 -2.62 9.62
CA ILE A 48 -17.52 -4.01 10.10
C ILE A 48 -16.92 -4.15 11.51
N LEU A 49 -15.75 -3.54 11.76
CA LEU A 49 -15.13 -3.61 13.09
C LEU A 49 -16.02 -2.95 14.14
N ALA A 50 -16.63 -1.80 13.84
CA ALA A 50 -17.54 -1.13 14.77
C ALA A 50 -18.73 -2.02 15.15
N GLU A 51 -19.31 -2.74 14.17
CA GLU A 51 -20.38 -3.71 14.40
C GLU A 51 -19.93 -4.91 15.26
N LEU A 52 -18.72 -5.42 15.01
CA LEU A 52 -18.17 -6.60 15.71
C LEU A 52 -17.55 -6.27 17.06
N LYS A 53 -17.42 -5.00 17.45
CA LYS A 53 -16.78 -4.59 18.71
C LYS A 53 -17.29 -5.38 19.95
N PRO A 54 -18.61 -5.61 20.13
CA PRO A 54 -19.09 -6.37 21.29
C PRO A 54 -18.58 -7.83 21.32
N GLN A 55 -18.35 -8.46 20.16
CA GLN A 55 -17.81 -9.82 20.08
C GLN A 55 -16.32 -9.84 20.46
N PHE A 56 -15.54 -8.86 19.98
CA PHE A 56 -14.15 -8.69 20.41
C PHE A 56 -14.02 -8.46 21.91
N GLU A 57 -14.94 -7.70 22.51
CA GLU A 57 -14.96 -7.47 23.95
C GLU A 57 -15.31 -8.73 24.73
N ALA A 58 -16.35 -9.47 24.31
CA ALA A 58 -16.77 -10.73 24.93
C ALA A 58 -15.69 -11.82 24.89
N GLU A 59 -14.88 -11.85 23.82
CA GLU A 59 -13.79 -12.82 23.66
C GLU A 59 -12.45 -12.36 24.24
N GLY A 60 -12.37 -11.14 24.80
CA GLY A 60 -11.12 -10.58 25.32
C GLY A 60 -10.09 -10.26 24.24
N LEU A 61 -10.53 -10.02 23.00
CA LEU A 61 -9.72 -9.79 21.80
C LEU A 61 -9.62 -8.30 21.40
N MET A 62 -9.82 -7.39 22.36
CA MET A 62 -9.82 -5.94 22.09
C MET A 62 -8.54 -5.41 21.45
N PHE A 63 -7.39 -6.05 21.71
CA PHE A 63 -6.13 -5.69 21.05
C PHE A 63 -6.20 -5.88 19.52
N ILE A 64 -6.91 -6.90 19.02
CA ILE A 64 -7.10 -7.11 17.57
C ILE A 64 -8.01 -6.03 17.01
N TYR A 65 -9.10 -5.72 17.72
CA TYR A 65 -10.01 -4.65 17.33
C TYR A 65 -9.29 -3.31 17.21
N GLU A 66 -8.52 -2.93 18.24
CA GLU A 66 -7.82 -1.65 18.30
C GLU A 66 -6.79 -1.52 17.17
N ASP A 67 -6.00 -2.57 16.95
CA ASP A 67 -4.97 -2.61 15.90
C ASP A 67 -5.60 -2.51 14.50
N ARG A 68 -6.68 -3.26 14.23
CA ARG A 68 -7.37 -3.21 12.93
C ARG A 68 -8.16 -1.93 12.71
N MET A 69 -8.73 -1.35 13.76
CA MET A 69 -9.41 -0.06 13.69
C MET A 69 -8.40 1.06 13.46
N GLY A 70 -7.25 1.00 14.15
CA GLY A 70 -6.12 1.89 13.94
C GLY A 70 -5.64 1.89 12.48
N ASP A 71 -5.45 0.70 11.89
CA ASP A 71 -5.10 0.57 10.48
C ASP A 71 -6.14 1.22 9.55
N ALA A 72 -7.42 0.94 9.77
CA ALA A 72 -8.51 1.45 8.95
C ALA A 72 -8.55 2.99 9.01
N LEU A 73 -8.48 3.57 10.21
CA LEU A 73 -8.46 5.01 10.41
C LEU A 73 -7.20 5.66 9.81
N GLY A 74 -6.04 5.02 9.98
CA GLY A 74 -4.77 5.48 9.45
C GLY A 74 -4.78 5.57 7.93
N VAL A 75 -5.21 4.50 7.25
CA VAL A 75 -5.31 4.47 5.78
C VAL A 75 -6.32 5.49 5.27
N SER A 76 -7.53 5.54 5.84
CA SER A 76 -8.57 6.48 5.41
C SER A 76 -8.08 7.92 5.50
N ARG A 77 -7.53 8.30 6.66
CA ARG A 77 -7.01 9.63 6.91
C ARG A 77 -5.85 9.99 5.98
N ALA A 78 -4.91 9.07 5.77
CA ALA A 78 -3.76 9.33 4.91
C ALA A 78 -4.18 9.53 3.44
N VAL A 79 -5.20 8.83 2.96
CA VAL A 79 -5.78 9.08 1.63
C VAL A 79 -6.47 10.45 1.56
N GLU A 80 -7.29 10.78 2.56
CA GLU A 80 -8.00 12.07 2.63
C GLU A 80 -7.04 13.26 2.70
N GLU A 81 -5.92 13.11 3.40
CA GLU A 81 -4.86 14.14 3.52
C GLU A 81 -3.93 14.17 2.28
N GLY A 82 -4.11 13.29 1.28
CA GLY A 82 -3.25 13.21 0.10
C GLY A 82 -1.83 12.70 0.39
N LEU A 83 -1.68 11.92 1.46
CA LEU A 83 -0.41 11.37 1.97
C LEU A 83 -0.26 9.87 1.70
N HIS A 84 -1.21 9.26 1.01
CA HIS A 84 -1.22 7.82 0.71
C HIS A 84 -1.48 7.57 -0.77
N ALA A 85 -0.72 6.66 -1.34
CA ALA A 85 -0.98 6.10 -2.65
C ALA A 85 -0.62 4.61 -2.66
N ARG A 86 -1.44 3.79 -3.33
CA ARG A 86 -1.25 2.35 -3.42
C ARG A 86 -1.13 1.95 -4.89
N TYR A 87 0.06 1.52 -5.29
CA TYR A 87 0.31 1.05 -6.66
C TYR A 87 0.65 -0.44 -6.70
N LEU A 88 0.09 -1.13 -7.70
CA LEU A 88 0.58 -2.43 -8.12
C LEU A 88 1.58 -2.24 -9.26
N TYR A 89 2.80 -2.74 -9.10
CA TYR A 89 3.86 -2.68 -10.13
C TYR A 89 3.96 -4.01 -10.87
N ARG A 90 4.04 -3.95 -12.20
CA ARG A 90 4.48 -5.06 -13.05
C ARG A 90 5.76 -4.69 -13.77
N ALA A 91 6.88 -5.14 -13.21
CA ALA A 91 8.20 -5.02 -13.83
C ALA A 91 8.39 -6.05 -14.94
N ARG A 92 9.19 -5.69 -15.95
CA ARG A 92 9.65 -6.59 -17.00
C ARG A 92 11.11 -6.90 -16.76
N VAL A 93 11.42 -8.17 -16.54
CA VAL A 93 12.81 -8.65 -16.52
C VAL A 93 13.27 -8.78 -17.97
N PRO A 94 14.41 -8.20 -18.37
CA PRO A 94 14.99 -8.47 -19.67
C PRO A 94 15.18 -9.98 -19.82
N GLY A 95 14.74 -10.53 -20.95
CA GLY A 95 14.85 -11.97 -21.18
C GLY A 95 16.30 -12.40 -21.03
N ARG A 96 16.56 -13.39 -20.16
CA ARG A 96 17.80 -14.15 -20.22
C ARG A 96 17.89 -14.70 -21.63
N THR A 97 18.77 -14.14 -22.46
CA THR A 97 19.16 -14.77 -23.71
C THR A 97 19.60 -16.18 -23.31
N ARG A 98 18.82 -17.21 -23.69
CA ARG A 98 19.29 -18.59 -23.59
C ARG A 98 20.58 -18.60 -24.40
N SER A 99 21.72 -18.66 -23.71
CA SER A 99 23.01 -18.92 -24.34
C SER A 99 22.79 -20.12 -25.24
N ALA A 100 22.91 -19.92 -26.55
CA ALA A 100 22.98 -21.01 -27.50
C ALA A 100 24.06 -21.96 -26.96
N ARG A 101 23.69 -23.22 -26.73
CA ARG A 101 24.67 -24.28 -26.52
C ARG A 101 25.52 -24.26 -27.79
N ARG A 102 26.79 -23.84 -27.64
CA ARG A 102 27.79 -24.00 -28.68
C ARG A 102 27.99 -25.50 -28.89
N SER A 103 27.87 -25.87 -30.17
CA SER A 103 28.59 -26.93 -30.89
C SER A 103 28.59 -28.33 -30.31
#